data_AF-A0A817SXT1-F1
#
_entry.id   AF-A0A817SXT1-F1
#
_cell.length_a   1.000
_cell.length_b   1.000
_cell.length_c   1.000
_cell.angle_alpha   90.00
_cell.angle_beta   90.00
_cell.angle_gamma   90.00
#
_symmetry.space_group_name_H-M   'P 1'
#
loop_
_entity.id
_entity.type
_entity.pdbx_description
1 polymer ?
#
loop_
_entity_poly.entity_id
_entity_poly.type
_entity_poly.pdbx_seq_one_letter_code
_entity_poly.pdbx_strand_id
1 'polypeptide(L)'
;LDRFIDEKEKQYKNENELMSISFHSDQVCFPLPDQMTPCESLFSSKFTRFIFLMVVFISVASNLTALIITLFRLITSSYNRWSISTVLSSNLALADFISSIYLVLVGMIDIRFNENFYSKTQLWTNSYLCTLAGFIYIFGIQSSIYALTLLTFERFYTILYYFFI
;
A
#
# COMPACT_ATOMS: atom_id res chain seq x y z
N LEU A 1 -1.78 -3.38 16.82
CA LEU A 1 -1.03 -2.27 16.20
C LEU A 1 -0.64 -1.24 17.25
N ASP A 2 -1.61 -0.62 17.93
CA ASP A 2 -1.33 0.41 18.95
C ASP A 2 -0.42 -0.07 20.09
N ARG A 3 -0.66 -1.27 20.63
CA ARG A 3 0.22 -1.87 21.66
C ARG A 3 1.68 -2.04 21.22
N PHE A 4 1.90 -2.39 19.95
CA PHE A 4 3.24 -2.58 19.39
C PHE A 4 3.95 -1.22 19.18
N ILE A 5 3.19 -0.22 18.73
CA ILE A 5 3.69 1.16 18.56
C ILE A 5 4.03 1.76 19.93
N ASP A 6 3.17 1.59 20.94
CA ASP A 6 3.39 2.10 22.29
C ASP A 6 4.60 1.46 22.98
N GLU A 7 4.84 0.15 22.79
CA GLU A 7 6.04 -0.53 23.28
C GLU A 7 7.31 0.01 22.61
N LYS A 8 7.28 0.17 21.29
CA LYS A 8 8.39 0.74 20.52
C LYS A 8 8.64 2.20 20.87
N GLU A 9 7.59 2.97 21.16
CA GLU A 9 7.69 4.38 21.54
C GLU A 9 8.35 4.52 22.91
N LYS A 10 8.01 3.66 23.88
CA LYS A 10 8.70 3.61 25.18
C LYS A 10 10.17 3.25 25.03
N GLN A 11 10.48 2.27 24.18
CA GLN A 11 11.84 1.84 23.93
C GLN A 11 12.68 2.95 23.27
N TYR A 12 12.12 3.63 22.26
CA TYR A 12 12.75 4.77 21.58
C TYR A 12 12.97 5.95 22.54
N LYS A 13 12.01 6.21 23.45
CA LYS A 13 12.15 7.25 24.47
C LYS A 13 13.28 6.94 25.46
N ASN A 14 13.41 5.70 25.90
CA ASN A 14 14.52 5.26 26.75
C ASN A 14 15.88 5.34 26.04
N GLU A 15 15.97 4.93 24.76
CA GLU A 15 17.20 5.04 23.98
C GLU A 15 17.60 6.50 23.74
N ASN A 16 16.63 7.38 23.46
CA ASN A 16 16.89 8.81 23.31
C ASN A 16 17.23 9.51 24.62
N GLU A 17 16.68 9.09 25.76
CA GLU A 17 17.12 9.58 27.08
C GLU A 17 18.55 9.12 27.40
N LEU A 18 18.95 7.91 26.98
CA LEU A 18 20.33 7.44 27.11
C LEU A 18 21.29 8.18 26.16
N MET A 19 20.81 8.56 24.97
CA MET A 19 21.57 9.29 23.95
C MET A 19 21.63 10.81 24.22
N SER A 20 20.63 11.40 24.88
CA SER A 20 20.64 12.82 25.27
C SER A 20 21.61 13.10 26.42
N ILE A 21 21.88 12.10 27.28
CA ILE A 21 22.92 12.19 28.32
C ILE A 21 24.33 12.20 27.70
N SER A 22 24.51 11.72 26.46
CA SER A 22 25.81 11.65 25.79
C SER A 22 26.08 12.74 24.74
N PHE A 23 25.11 13.64 24.48
CA PHE A 23 25.25 14.64 23.41
C PHE A 23 24.88 16.06 23.86
N HIS A 24 25.84 16.74 24.50
CA HIS A 24 25.80 18.20 24.64
C HIS A 24 26.62 18.83 23.50
N SER A 25 25.96 19.17 22.40
CA SER A 25 26.48 20.12 21.41
C SER A 25 25.32 20.66 20.60
N ASP A 26 25.23 21.99 20.51
CA ASP A 26 24.31 22.71 19.63
C ASP A 26 24.34 22.13 18.21
N GLN A 27 23.31 21.38 17.84
CA GLN A 27 23.11 20.92 16.48
C GLN A 27 21.83 21.51 15.94
N VAL A 28 22.01 22.46 15.02
CA VAL A 28 20.96 22.91 14.10
C VAL A 28 20.50 21.68 13.30
N CYS A 29 19.27 21.24 13.52
CA CYS A 29 18.70 20.11 12.80
C CYS A 29 18.45 20.47 11.33
N PHE A 30 19.14 19.76 10.44
CA PHE A 30 18.77 19.60 9.02
C PHE A 30 18.16 18.20 8.84
N PRO A 31 17.15 18.03 7.96
CA PRO A 31 16.95 18.78 6.71
C PRO A 31 15.76 19.77 6.75
N LEU A 32 15.80 20.77 5.87
CA LEU A 32 14.63 21.62 5.58
C LEU A 32 13.50 20.77 4.96
N PRO A 33 12.22 21.09 5.23
CA PRO A 33 11.10 20.39 4.63
C PRO A 33 11.19 20.45 3.10
N ASP A 34 11.21 19.27 2.48
CA ASP A 34 11.06 19.07 1.04
C ASP A 34 9.71 18.38 0.78
N GLN A 35 9.20 18.44 -0.45
CA GLN A 35 7.93 17.84 -0.85
C GLN A 35 7.83 16.34 -0.53
N MET A 36 8.96 15.65 -0.38
CA MET A 36 9.06 14.23 -0.05
C MET A 36 9.33 13.93 1.44
N THR A 37 9.71 14.95 2.23
CA THR A 37 9.95 14.86 3.68
C THR A 37 9.25 16.01 4.40
N PRO A 38 7.90 16.00 4.44
CA PRO A 38 7.17 17.05 5.11
C PRO A 38 7.43 16.99 6.63
N CYS A 39 7.63 18.15 7.26
CA CYS A 39 7.75 18.26 8.71
C CYS A 39 6.42 17.99 9.43
N GLU A 40 5.31 18.06 8.67
CA GLU A 40 3.93 17.94 9.12
C GLU A 40 3.22 16.85 8.30
N SER A 41 2.02 16.41 8.70
CA SER A 41 1.26 15.24 8.22
C SER A 41 1.44 14.83 6.73
N LEU A 42 1.34 13.52 6.44
CA LEU A 42 1.46 12.93 5.10
C LEU A 42 0.51 13.60 4.06
N PHE A 43 -0.67 14.03 4.51
CA PHE A 43 -1.59 14.84 3.71
C PHE A 43 -1.57 16.30 4.16
N SER A 44 -1.21 17.20 3.24
CA SER A 44 -1.08 18.65 3.48
C SER A 44 -2.37 19.34 3.97
N SER A 45 -3.55 18.75 3.73
CA SER A 45 -4.83 19.30 4.20
C SER A 45 -5.81 18.24 4.68
N LYS A 46 -6.69 18.62 5.62
CA LYS A 46 -7.79 17.77 6.12
C LYS A 46 -8.74 17.33 4.99
N PHE A 47 -8.91 18.16 3.96
CA PHE A 47 -9.74 17.85 2.80
C PHE A 47 -9.15 16.70 1.98
N THR A 48 -7.84 16.73 1.71
CA THR A 48 -7.14 15.65 0.99
C THR A 48 -7.27 14.32 1.72
N ARG A 49 -7.14 14.33 3.06
CA ARG A 49 -7.32 13.14 3.90
C ARG A 49 -8.74 12.58 3.81
N PHE A 50 -9.76 13.43 3.80
CA PHE A 50 -11.15 12.98 3.66
C PHE A 50 -11.40 12.31 2.30
N ILE A 51 -10.92 12.92 1.21
CA ILE A 51 -11.01 12.33 -0.13
C ILE A 51 -10.25 11.01 -0.19
N PHE A 52 -9.03 10.97 0.35
CA PHE A 52 -8.23 9.74 0.41
C PHE A 52 -8.96 8.61 1.12
N LEU A 53 -9.53 8.87 2.30
CA LEU A 53 -10.29 7.87 3.06
C LEU A 53 -11.47 7.32 2.23
N MET A 54 -12.22 8.19 1.55
CA MET A 54 -13.32 7.76 0.68
C MET A 54 -12.85 6.86 -0.46
N VAL A 55 -11.75 7.24 -1.13
CA VAL A 55 -11.15 6.43 -2.21
C VAL A 55 -10.74 5.05 -1.69
N VAL A 56 -10.11 4.99 -0.51
CA VAL A 56 -9.69 3.72 0.09
C VAL A 56 -10.89 2.84 0.39
N PHE A 57 -11.95 3.36 1.01
CA PHE A 57 -13.16 2.58 1.30
C PHE A 57 -13.84 2.04 0.03
N ILE A 58 -13.99 2.89 -0.99
CA ILE A 58 -14.58 2.50 -2.27
C ILE A 58 -13.71 1.44 -2.97
N SER A 59 -12.39 1.62 -2.96
CA SER A 59 -11.44 0.69 -3.57
C SER A 59 -11.49 -0.69 -2.89
N VAL A 60 -11.51 -0.74 -1.56
CA VAL A 60 -11.64 -2.00 -0.82
C VAL A 60 -12.97 -2.68 -1.13
N ALA A 61 -14.08 -1.95 -1.05
CA ALA A 61 -15.42 -2.52 -1.25
C ALA A 61 -15.62 -3.05 -2.68
N SER A 62 -15.20 -2.28 -3.69
CA SER A 62 -15.34 -2.64 -5.10
C SER A 62 -14.50 -3.87 -5.47
N ASN A 63 -13.21 -3.89 -5.08
CA ASN A 63 -12.31 -5.00 -5.38
C ASN A 63 -12.70 -6.27 -4.62
N LEU A 64 -13.13 -6.14 -3.35
CA LEU A 64 -13.64 -7.29 -2.59
C LEU A 64 -14.90 -7.87 -3.25
N THR A 65 -15.83 -7.03 -3.69
CA THR A 65 -17.04 -7.46 -4.39
C THR A 65 -16.70 -8.16 -5.71
N ALA A 66 -15.79 -7.59 -6.51
CA ALA A 66 -15.33 -8.17 -7.76
C ALA A 66 -14.68 -9.55 -7.55
N LEU A 67 -13.85 -9.68 -6.51
CA LEU A 67 -13.21 -10.93 -6.14
C LEU A 67 -14.25 -11.98 -5.73
N ILE A 68 -15.22 -11.63 -4.87
CA ILE A 68 -16.30 -12.54 -4.46
C ILE A 68 -17.12 -13.00 -5.66
N ILE A 69 -17.54 -12.08 -6.54
CA ILE A 69 -18.32 -12.42 -7.74
C ILE A 69 -17.52 -13.35 -8.66
N THR A 70 -16.23 -13.10 -8.83
CA THR A 70 -15.38 -13.89 -9.72
C THR A 70 -15.11 -15.28 -9.14
N LEU A 71 -14.81 -15.38 -7.84
CA LEU A 71 -14.69 -16.66 -7.14
C LEU A 71 -15.99 -17.46 -7.16
N PHE A 72 -17.12 -16.80 -6.91
CA PHE A 72 -18.43 -17.44 -6.98
C PHE A 72 -18.70 -18.01 -8.39
N ARG A 73 -18.42 -17.21 -9.43
CA ARG A 73 -18.53 -17.66 -10.82
C ARG A 73 -17.62 -18.85 -11.12
N LEU A 74 -16.39 -18.86 -10.59
CA LEU A 74 -15.43 -19.95 -10.76
C LEU A 74 -15.89 -21.24 -10.07
N ILE A 75 -16.50 -21.15 -8.89
CA ILE A 75 -16.98 -22.30 -8.12
C ILE A 75 -18.29 -22.87 -8.72
N THR A 76 -19.21 -22.01 -9.17
CA THR A 76 -20.52 -22.42 -9.70
C THR A 76 -20.45 -22.86 -11.17
N SER A 77 -19.46 -22.43 -11.93
CA SER A 77 -19.34 -22.83 -13.34
C SER A 77 -18.71 -24.23 -13.44
N SER A 78 -19.43 -25.17 -14.07
CA SER A 78 -18.93 -26.50 -14.39
C SER A 78 -17.71 -26.42 -15.32
N TYR A 79 -16.52 -26.63 -14.75
CA TYR A 79 -15.19 -27.00 -15.28
C TYR A 79 -14.60 -26.33 -16.55
N ASN A 80 -15.33 -25.57 -17.37
CA ASN A 80 -14.87 -25.30 -18.75
C ASN A 80 -14.77 -23.82 -19.19
N ARG A 81 -14.66 -22.85 -18.25
CA ARG A 81 -14.45 -21.43 -18.61
C ARG A 81 -13.22 -20.78 -17.95
N TRP A 82 -12.11 -21.50 -17.89
CA TRP A 82 -10.78 -20.90 -17.67
C TRP A 82 -10.35 -20.11 -18.91
N SER A 83 -11.10 -19.05 -19.24
CA SER A 83 -10.67 -18.10 -20.26
C SER A 83 -9.57 -17.23 -19.68
N ILE A 84 -8.58 -16.88 -20.52
CA ILE A 84 -7.49 -15.97 -20.19
C ILE A 84 -8.04 -14.68 -19.55
N SER A 85 -9.16 -14.17 -20.08
CA SER A 85 -9.84 -12.98 -19.57
C SER A 85 -10.38 -13.12 -18.15
N THR A 86 -10.84 -14.32 -17.74
CA THR A 86 -11.37 -14.55 -16.38
C THR A 86 -10.22 -14.67 -15.38
N VAL A 87 -9.15 -15.39 -15.72
CA VAL A 87 -7.95 -15.49 -14.87
C VAL A 87 -7.30 -14.13 -14.69
N LEU A 88 -7.21 -13.36 -15.77
CA LEU A 88 -6.69 -11.99 -15.75
C LEU A 88 -7.53 -11.07 -14.86
N SER A 89 -8.86 -11.12 -15.00
CA SER A 89 -9.78 -10.32 -14.18
C SER A 89 -9.67 -10.67 -12.70
N SER A 90 -9.52 -11.95 -12.35
CA SER A 90 -9.29 -12.40 -10.97
C SER A 90 -7.96 -11.88 -10.42
N ASN A 91 -6.88 -12.05 -11.20
CA ASN A 91 -5.54 -11.61 -10.80
C ASN A 91 -5.47 -10.09 -10.59
N LEU A 92 -6.14 -9.33 -11.46
CA LEU A 92 -6.20 -7.88 -11.34
C LEU A 92 -7.00 -7.46 -10.09
N ALA A 93 -8.17 -8.05 -9.85
CA ALA A 93 -8.96 -7.76 -8.65
C ALA A 93 -8.20 -8.11 -7.35
N LEU A 94 -7.41 -9.18 -7.36
CA LEU A 94 -6.52 -9.53 -6.25
C LEU A 94 -5.40 -8.49 -6.06
N ALA A 95 -4.74 -8.06 -7.13
CA ALA A 95 -3.69 -7.05 -7.09
C ALA A 95 -4.21 -5.69 -6.55
N ASP A 96 -5.39 -5.28 -7.01
CA ASP A 96 -6.04 -4.04 -6.58
C ASP A 96 -6.54 -4.13 -5.13
N PHE A 97 -7.01 -5.30 -4.70
CA PHE A 97 -7.34 -5.55 -3.29
C PHE A 97 -6.10 -5.47 -2.38
N ILE A 98 -4.98 -6.08 -2.78
CA ILE A 98 -3.71 -6.02 -2.06
C ILE A 98 -3.19 -4.58 -1.98
N SER A 99 -3.27 -3.83 -3.08
CA SER A 99 -2.92 -2.41 -3.12
C SER A 99 -3.85 -1.56 -2.25
N SER A 100 -5.13 -1.92 -2.16
CA SER A 100 -6.08 -1.26 -1.26
C SER A 100 -5.74 -1.50 0.22
N ILE A 101 -5.28 -2.71 0.58
CA ILE A 101 -4.78 -3.00 1.93
C ILE A 101 -3.56 -2.13 2.27
N TYR A 102 -2.64 -1.94 1.33
CA TYR A 102 -1.51 -1.01 1.49
C TYR A 102 -2.01 0.41 1.81
N LEU A 103 -3.01 0.91 1.08
CA LEU A 103 -3.56 2.25 1.34
C LEU A 103 -4.28 2.34 2.68
N VAL A 104 -4.96 1.29 3.13
CA VAL A 104 -5.53 1.23 4.50
C VAL A 104 -4.42 1.33 5.54
N LEU A 105 -3.33 0.59 5.35
CA LEU A 105 -2.18 0.64 6.26
C LEU A 105 -1.55 2.03 6.32
N VAL A 106 -1.36 2.69 5.17
CA VAL A 106 -0.89 4.09 5.09
C VAL A 106 -1.87 5.04 5.78
N GLY A 107 -3.18 4.86 5.60
CA GLY A 107 -4.20 5.65 6.28
C GLY A 107 -4.21 5.48 7.80
N MET A 108 -4.00 4.26 8.30
CA MET A 108 -3.89 4.01 9.74
C MET A 108 -2.68 4.73 10.35
N ILE A 109 -1.55 4.73 9.62
CA ILE A 109 -0.33 5.44 10.00
C ILE A 109 -0.59 6.95 10.02
N ASP A 110 -1.20 7.50 8.97
CA ASP A 110 -1.55 8.92 8.91
C ASP A 110 -2.44 9.37 10.09
N ILE A 111 -3.43 8.55 10.46
CA ILE A 111 -4.29 8.83 11.62
C ILE A 111 -3.49 8.76 12.94
N ARG A 112 -2.53 7.81 13.05
CA ARG A 112 -1.79 7.57 14.30
C ARG A 112 -0.67 8.58 14.53
N PHE A 113 0.03 9.00 13.47
CA PHE A 113 1.20 9.88 13.59
C PHE A 113 0.83 11.38 13.59
N ASN A 114 -0.35 11.76 13.07
CA ASN A 114 -0.83 13.15 13.01
C ASN A 114 0.27 14.12 12.49
N GLU A 115 0.19 15.41 12.85
CA GLU A 115 1.12 16.49 12.46
C GLU A 115 2.58 16.25 12.89
N ASN A 116 2.90 15.18 13.62
CA ASN A 116 4.24 14.87 14.12
C ASN A 116 4.93 13.70 13.39
N PHE A 117 4.60 13.49 12.11
CA PHE A 117 5.19 12.41 11.29
C PHE A 117 6.73 12.44 11.27
N TYR A 118 7.34 13.63 11.27
CA TYR A 118 8.79 13.81 11.28
C TYR A 118 9.47 13.16 12.49
N SER A 119 8.97 13.43 13.70
CA SER A 119 9.54 12.90 14.95
C SER A 119 9.44 11.37 15.05
N LYS A 120 8.48 10.78 14.35
CA LYS A 120 8.13 9.36 14.46
C LYS A 120 8.52 8.53 13.24
N THR A 121 9.12 9.15 12.23
CA THR A 121 9.57 8.46 11.01
C THR A 121 10.53 7.31 11.33
N GLN A 122 11.49 7.52 12.24
CA GLN A 122 12.46 6.48 12.61
C GLN A 122 11.80 5.27 13.29
N LEU A 123 10.72 5.50 14.06
CA LEU A 123 9.92 4.44 14.67
C LEU A 123 9.18 3.62 13.60
N TRP A 124 8.65 4.30 12.59
CA TRP A 124 7.95 3.68 11.47
C TRP A 124 8.90 2.85 10.60
N THR A 125 10.01 3.42 10.12
CA THR A 125 10.95 2.74 9.22
C THR A 125 11.61 1.51 9.84
N ASN A 126 11.82 1.51 11.16
CA ASN A 126 12.37 0.34 11.88
C ASN A 126 11.30 -0.69 12.30
N SER A 127 10.03 -0.45 11.98
CA SER A 127 8.94 -1.35 12.32
C SER A 127 8.77 -2.46 11.28
N TYR A 128 8.32 -3.63 11.72
CA TYR A 128 7.93 -4.72 10.82
C TYR A 128 6.81 -4.31 9.85
N LEU A 129 5.98 -3.35 10.24
CA LEU A 129 4.90 -2.82 9.43
C LEU A 129 5.42 -2.10 8.18
N CYS A 130 6.56 -1.41 8.28
CA CYS A 130 7.19 -0.79 7.12
C CYS A 130 7.67 -1.85 6.12
N THR A 131 8.32 -2.91 6.61
CA THR A 131 8.71 -4.07 5.77
C THR A 131 7.51 -4.73 5.12
N LEU A 132 6.42 -4.95 5.87
CA LEU A 132 5.18 -5.51 5.34
C LEU A 132 4.56 -4.59 4.29
N ALA A 133 4.52 -3.29 4.54
CA ALA A 133 4.00 -2.30 3.59
C ALA A 133 4.78 -2.31 2.27
N GLY A 134 6.12 -2.38 2.36
CA GLY A 134 7.00 -2.49 1.19
C GLY A 134 6.76 -3.79 0.41
N PHE A 135 6.59 -4.92 1.11
CA PHE A 135 6.27 -6.18 0.47
C PHE A 135 4.92 -6.14 -0.28
N ILE A 136 3.87 -5.62 0.38
CA ILE A 136 2.53 -5.48 -0.21
C ILE A 136 2.59 -4.58 -1.45
N TYR A 137 3.31 -3.46 -1.37
CA TYR A 137 3.47 -2.52 -2.48
C TYR A 137 4.16 -3.16 -3.69
N ILE A 138 5.31 -3.82 -3.47
CA ILE A 138 6.06 -4.50 -4.54
C ILE A 138 5.23 -5.62 -5.16
N PHE A 139 4.55 -6.43 -4.32
CA PHE A 139 3.71 -7.52 -4.79
C PHE A 139 2.54 -7.01 -5.66
N GLY A 140 1.91 -5.91 -5.25
CA GLY A 140 0.85 -5.25 -6.04
C GLY A 140 1.34 -4.83 -7.42
N ILE A 141 2.45 -4.08 -7.48
CA ILE A 141 3.05 -3.63 -8.75
C ILE A 141 3.40 -4.82 -9.65
N GLN A 142 4.07 -5.82 -9.10
CA GLN A 142 4.49 -6.98 -9.87
C GLN A 142 3.29 -7.73 -10.46
N SER A 143 2.21 -7.88 -9.69
CA SER A 143 0.97 -8.54 -10.13
C SER A 143 0.28 -7.78 -11.26
N SER A 144 0.27 -6.45 -11.21
CA SER A 144 -0.27 -5.59 -12.27
C SER A 144 0.58 -5.65 -13.55
N ILE A 145 1.92 -5.67 -13.41
CA ILE A 145 2.83 -5.84 -14.57
C ILE A 145 2.56 -7.18 -15.26
N TYR A 146 2.42 -8.27 -14.51
CA TYR A 146 2.08 -9.57 -15.08
C TYR A 146 0.71 -9.56 -15.78
N ALA A 147 -0.30 -8.92 -15.17
CA ALA A 147 -1.61 -8.78 -15.79
C ALA A 147 -1.55 -8.02 -17.13
N LEU A 148 -0.88 -6.87 -17.16
CA LEU A 148 -0.74 -6.05 -18.37
C LEU A 148 0.04 -6.78 -19.48
N THR A 149 1.08 -7.52 -19.08
CA THR A 149 1.88 -8.32 -20.01
C THR A 149 1.04 -9.41 -20.67
N LEU A 150 0.23 -10.14 -19.88
CA LEU A 150 -0.66 -11.18 -20.39
C LEU A 150 -1.78 -10.61 -21.28
N LEU A 151 -2.35 -9.46 -20.92
CA LEU A 151 -3.35 -8.77 -21.74
C LEU A 151 -2.75 -8.36 -23.09
N THR A 152 -1.53 -7.80 -23.08
CA THR A 152 -0.83 -7.42 -24.32
C THR A 152 -0.57 -8.64 -25.19
N PHE A 153 -0.13 -9.74 -24.59
CA PHE A 153 0.12 -11.00 -25.30
C PHE A 153 -1.15 -11.58 -25.94
N GLU A 154 -2.28 -11.60 -25.21
CA GLU A 154 -3.58 -12.04 -25.73
C GLU A 154 -3.98 -11.26 -26.99
N ARG A 155 -3.86 -9.93 -26.93
CA ARG A 155 -4.19 -9.05 -28.06
C ARG A 155 -3.25 -9.22 -29.23
N PHE A 156 -1.95 -9.33 -28.96
CA PHE A 156 -0.94 -9.56 -29.98
C PHE A 156 -1.20 -10.87 -30.75
N TYR A 157 -1.46 -11.96 -30.03
CA TYR A 157 -1.77 -13.25 -30.65
C TYR A 157 -3.04 -13.19 -31.52
N THR A 158 -4.08 -12.52 -31.03
CA THR A 158 -5.34 -12.35 -31.78
C THR A 158 -5.12 -11.58 -33.09
N ILE A 159 -4.32 -10.52 -33.06
CA ILE A 159 -3.98 -9.72 -34.25
C ILE A 159 -3.19 -10.56 -35.26
N LEU A 160 -2.18 -11.31 -34.80
CA LEU A 160 -1.40 -12.18 -35.68
C LEU A 160 -2.25 -13.28 -36.31
N TYR A 161 -3.12 -13.91 -35.51
CA TYR A 161 -4.02 -14.95 -35.99
C TYR A 161 -4.97 -14.41 -37.06
N TYR A 162 -5.53 -13.21 -36.88
CA TYR A 162 -6.38 -12.56 -37.88
C TYR A 162 -5.62 -12.21 -39.17
N PHE A 163 -4.35 -11.84 -39.08
CA PHE A 163 -3.54 -11.51 -40.26
C PHE A 163 -3.09 -12.74 -41.06
N PHE A 164 -2.87 -13.87 -40.39
CA PHE A 164 -2.41 -15.11 -41.02
C PHE A 164 -3.53 -16.01 -41.58
N ILE A 165 -4.80 -15.66 -41.32
CA ILE A 165 -5.98 -16.33 -41.86
C ILE A 165 -6.48 -15.61 -43.12
#